data_AF-A0A1S7RUI3-F1
#
_entry.id   AF-A0A1S7RUI3-F1
#
_cell.length_a   1.000
_cell.length_b   1.000
_cell.length_c   1.000
_cell.angle_alpha   90.00
_cell.angle_beta   90.00
_cell.angle_gamma   90.00
#
_symmetry.space_group_name_H-M   'P 1'
#
loop_
_entity.id
_entity.type
_entity.pdbx_description
1 polymer ?
#
loop_
_entity_poly.entity_id
_entity_poly.type
_entity_poly.pdbx_seq_one_letter_code
_entity_poly.pdbx_strand_id
1 'polypeptide(L)'
;MAKEIERKFLVAGGEWRNEVTHSMAFRQAYVASMENRSVRVRIVDERDATLTIKIGASALVRDEYEYSIPLKDAEELMASAPGVVIEKTRHTVDHGGFTWEVDVFEGKYHGLVVAEVEMNDENADPDLPSWLGREVTGDKRFSNQSLAMDCWNMDCPNGDLPDALQN
;
A
#
# COMPACT_ATOMS: atom_id res chain seq x y z
N MET A 1 -12.66 4.36 19.07
CA MET A 1 -12.17 3.69 17.85
C MET A 1 -10.80 3.14 18.19
N ALA A 2 -10.55 1.86 17.89
CA ALA A 2 -9.23 1.28 18.06
C ALA A 2 -8.28 1.97 17.07
N LYS A 3 -7.07 2.31 17.51
CA LYS A 3 -6.00 2.68 16.58
C LYS A 3 -5.53 1.39 15.94
N GLU A 4 -5.51 1.32 14.62
CA GLU A 4 -4.78 0.26 13.91
C GLU A 4 -3.28 0.50 14.16
N ILE A 5 -2.58 -0.56 14.55
CA ILE A 5 -1.16 -0.51 14.87
C ILE A 5 -0.47 -1.39 13.85
N GLU A 6 0.30 -0.79 12.96
CA GLU A 6 1.02 -1.50 11.89
C GLU A 6 2.53 -1.31 12.03
N ARG A 7 3.28 -2.33 11.65
CA ARG A 7 4.72 -2.22 11.35
C ARG A 7 4.95 -2.51 9.88
N LYS A 8 5.89 -1.78 9.29
CA LYS A 8 6.16 -1.81 7.85
C LYS A 8 7.65 -1.97 7.59
N PHE A 9 8.01 -2.84 6.66
CA PHE A 9 9.38 -3.17 6.34
C PHE A 9 9.59 -3.25 4.84
N LEU A 10 10.79 -2.94 4.39
CA LEU A 10 11.27 -3.40 3.09
C LEU A 10 11.57 -4.89 3.15
N VAL A 11 11.42 -5.57 2.03
CA VAL A 11 11.76 -6.99 1.92
C VAL A 11 13.14 -7.15 1.31
N ALA A 12 14.02 -7.88 1.99
CA ALA A 12 15.39 -8.14 1.55
C ALA A 12 15.57 -9.54 0.95
N GLY A 13 14.74 -10.49 1.37
CA GLY A 13 14.79 -11.90 0.97
C GLY A 13 13.62 -12.33 0.07
N GLY A 14 13.81 -13.44 -0.64
CA GLY A 14 12.78 -14.02 -1.51
C GLY A 14 12.00 -15.19 -0.90
N GLU A 15 12.39 -15.62 0.30
CA GLU A 15 11.96 -16.85 0.97
C GLU A 15 10.45 -16.88 1.28
N TRP A 16 9.87 -15.71 1.56
CA TRP A 16 8.44 -15.53 1.82
C TRP A 16 7.53 -16.10 0.74
N ARG A 17 8.00 -16.19 -0.51
CA ARG A 17 7.22 -16.76 -1.63
C ARG A 17 6.80 -18.19 -1.40
N ASN A 18 7.56 -18.95 -0.61
CA ASN A 18 7.24 -20.34 -0.27
C ASN A 18 6.19 -20.45 0.84
N GLU A 19 5.91 -19.36 1.54
CA GLU A 19 5.01 -19.28 2.70
C GLU A 19 3.68 -18.58 2.35
N VAL A 20 3.47 -18.24 1.07
CA VAL A 20 2.27 -17.54 0.61
C VAL A 20 1.04 -18.44 0.72
N THR A 21 0.02 -17.96 1.43
CA THR A 21 -1.27 -18.64 1.61
C THR A 21 -2.34 -18.09 0.68
N HIS A 22 -2.29 -16.80 0.38
CA HIS A 22 -3.25 -16.12 -0.47
C HIS A 22 -2.60 -14.98 -1.27
N SER A 23 -3.19 -14.60 -2.40
CA SER A 23 -2.70 -13.48 -3.21
C SER A 23 -3.84 -12.78 -3.91
N MET A 24 -3.75 -11.46 -3.97
CA MET A 24 -4.73 -10.61 -4.65
C MET A 24 -4.03 -9.49 -5.42
N ALA A 25 -4.50 -9.21 -6.62
CA ALA A 25 -4.02 -8.09 -7.42
C ALA A 25 -4.78 -6.82 -7.04
N PHE A 26 -4.07 -5.73 -6.85
CA PHE A 26 -4.61 -4.43 -6.48
C PHE A 26 -4.20 -3.37 -7.50
N ARG A 27 -5.17 -2.59 -7.94
CA ARG A 27 -4.95 -1.33 -8.65
C ARG A 27 -5.66 -0.23 -7.91
N GLN A 28 -4.97 0.87 -7.63
CA GLN A 28 -5.58 1.97 -6.89
C GLN A 28 -5.05 3.32 -7.37
N ALA A 29 -5.92 4.31 -7.34
CA ALA A 29 -5.56 5.68 -7.69
C ALA A 29 -6.29 6.66 -6.77
N TYR A 30 -5.67 7.82 -6.59
CA TYR A 30 -6.26 8.92 -5.83
C TYR A 30 -6.92 9.88 -6.80
N VAL A 31 -8.25 9.85 -6.86
CA VAL A 31 -9.07 10.77 -7.67
C VAL A 31 -8.91 12.20 -7.15
N ALA A 32 -8.79 12.35 -5.83
CA ALA A 32 -8.45 13.61 -5.19
C ALA A 32 -7.57 13.35 -3.97
N SER A 33 -6.58 14.21 -3.74
CA SER A 33 -5.69 14.14 -2.59
C SER A 33 -5.33 15.55 -2.13
N MET A 34 -5.61 15.85 -0.87
CA MET A 34 -5.33 17.11 -0.20
C MET A 34 -4.85 16.81 1.23
N GLU A 35 -4.38 17.83 1.94
CA GLU A 35 -3.83 17.68 3.30
C GLU A 35 -4.82 17.02 4.28
N ASN A 36 -6.11 17.40 4.22
CA ASN A 36 -7.14 16.95 5.15
C ASN A 36 -8.21 16.03 4.55
N ARG A 37 -8.07 15.63 3.28
CA ARG A 37 -9.02 14.74 2.62
C ARG A 37 -8.43 14.01 1.44
N SER A 38 -8.95 12.82 1.17
CA SER A 38 -8.58 12.06 -0.02
C SER A 38 -9.77 11.24 -0.52
N VAL A 39 -9.86 11.10 -1.83
CA VAL A 39 -10.76 10.17 -2.52
C VAL A 39 -9.89 9.18 -3.26
N ARG A 40 -9.99 7.91 -2.90
CA ARG A 40 -9.25 6.81 -3.50
C ARG A 40 -10.23 5.85 -4.16
N VAL A 41 -9.93 5.47 -5.40
CA VAL A 41 -10.56 4.32 -6.05
C VAL A 41 -9.61 3.13 -5.99
N ARG A 42 -10.14 1.95 -5.69
CA ARG A 42 -9.39 0.68 -5.65
C ARG A 42 -10.16 -0.39 -6.40
N ILE A 43 -9.46 -1.15 -7.22
CA ILE A 43 -9.92 -2.36 -7.90
C ILE A 43 -9.10 -3.53 -7.36
N VAL A 44 -9.77 -4.63 -7.05
CA VAL A 44 -9.17 -5.87 -6.57
C VAL A 44 -9.52 -7.01 -7.52
N ASP A 45 -8.50 -7.76 -7.96
CA ASP A 45 -8.59 -8.87 -8.91
C ASP A 45 -9.37 -8.56 -10.19
N GLU A 46 -9.38 -7.30 -10.66
CA GLU A 46 -10.19 -6.84 -11.81
C GLU A 46 -11.69 -7.15 -11.66
N ARG A 47 -12.19 -7.26 -10.43
CA ARG A 47 -13.56 -7.70 -10.13
C ARG A 47 -14.27 -6.76 -9.18
N ASP A 48 -13.67 -6.49 -8.03
CA ASP A 48 -14.29 -5.72 -6.96
C ASP A 48 -13.74 -4.31 -6.93
N ALA A 49 -14.62 -3.31 -6.96
CA ALA A 49 -14.22 -1.91 -6.94
C ALA A 49 -14.82 -1.16 -5.74
N THR A 50 -13.99 -0.32 -5.12
CA THR A 50 -14.35 0.48 -3.95
C THR A 50 -13.92 1.94 -4.14
N LEU A 51 -14.81 2.85 -3.80
CA LEU A 51 -14.52 4.27 -3.61
C LEU A 51 -14.39 4.54 -2.10
N THR A 52 -13.21 4.95 -1.68
CA THR A 52 -12.92 5.34 -0.30
C THR A 52 -12.80 6.87 -0.22
N ILE A 53 -13.54 7.50 0.68
CA ILE A 53 -13.42 8.92 1.02
C ILE A 53 -12.89 9.00 2.46
N LYS A 54 -11.72 9.63 2.64
CA LYS A 54 -11.17 9.92 3.97
C LYS A 54 -11.18 11.42 4.21
N ILE A 55 -11.67 11.87 5.37
CA ILE A 55 -11.76 13.29 5.75
C ILE A 55 -11.27 13.46 7.19
N GLY A 56 -10.38 14.41 7.45
CA GLY A 56 -9.96 14.72 8.82
C GLY A 56 -8.77 15.68 8.87
N ALA A 57 -8.80 16.59 9.85
CA ALA A 57 -7.78 17.63 10.03
C ALA A 57 -6.44 17.11 10.57
N SER A 58 -6.37 15.85 11.03
CA SER A 58 -5.14 15.22 11.51
C SER A 58 -4.91 13.89 10.81
N ALA A 59 -3.65 13.45 10.72
CA ALA A 59 -3.31 12.14 10.19
C ALA A 59 -3.75 10.99 11.11
N LEU A 60 -3.96 11.27 12.41
CA LEU A 60 -4.24 10.27 13.45
C LEU A 60 -5.73 9.93 13.59
N VAL A 61 -6.62 10.83 13.17
CA VAL A 61 -8.07 10.64 13.24
C VAL A 61 -8.68 11.20 11.96
N ARG A 62 -9.18 10.28 11.12
CA ARG A 62 -9.90 10.60 9.89
C ARG A 62 -11.18 9.76 9.86
N ASP A 63 -12.27 10.41 9.47
CA ASP A 63 -13.50 9.71 9.11
C ASP A 63 -13.26 9.02 7.76
N GLU A 64 -13.64 7.75 7.67
CA GLU A 64 -13.50 6.93 6.48
C GLU A 64 -14.86 6.40 6.05
N TYR A 65 -15.15 6.58 4.76
CA TYR A 65 -16.37 6.12 4.11
C TYR A 65 -16.00 5.27 2.91
N GLU A 66 -16.52 4.05 2.86
CA GLU A 66 -16.25 3.11 1.77
C GLU A 66 -17.56 2.72 1.07
N TYR A 67 -17.52 2.74 -0.26
CA TYR A 67 -18.66 2.41 -1.11
C TYR A 67 -18.22 1.45 -2.21
N SER A 68 -18.93 0.34 -2.37
CA SER A 68 -18.82 -0.47 -3.58
C SER A 68 -19.33 0.33 -4.78
N ILE A 69 -18.58 0.34 -5.86
CA ILE A 69 -18.94 1.03 -7.11
C ILE A 69 -18.82 0.06 -8.30
N PRO A 70 -19.49 0.31 -9.43
CA PRO A 70 -19.30 -0.48 -10.64
C PRO A 70 -17.84 -0.46 -11.09
N LEU A 71 -17.31 -1.60 -11.55
CA LEU A 71 -15.94 -1.73 -12.04
C LEU A 71 -15.62 -0.70 -13.13
N LYS A 72 -16.53 -0.51 -14.08
CA LYS A 72 -16.37 0.45 -15.18
C LYS A 72 -16.19 1.88 -14.68
N ASP A 73 -16.99 2.31 -13.70
CA ASP A 73 -16.88 3.64 -13.11
C ASP A 73 -15.51 3.79 -12.42
N ALA A 74 -15.02 2.73 -11.78
CA ALA A 74 -13.72 2.72 -11.13
C ALA A 74 -12.57 2.87 -12.14
N GLU A 75 -12.63 2.19 -13.28
CA GLU A 75 -11.66 2.29 -14.37
C GLU A 75 -11.64 3.72 -14.97
N GLU A 76 -12.80 4.31 -15.21
CA GLU A 76 -12.94 5.68 -15.72
C GLU A 76 -12.36 6.70 -14.73
N LEU A 77 -12.68 6.56 -13.44
CA LEU A 77 -12.11 7.40 -12.38
C LEU A 77 -10.60 7.26 -12.30
N MET A 78 -10.08 6.02 -12.35
CA MET A 78 -8.66 5.72 -12.30
C MET A 78 -7.89 6.33 -13.48
N ALA A 79 -8.44 6.25 -14.69
CA ALA A 79 -7.85 6.85 -15.89
C ALA A 79 -7.78 8.39 -15.84
N SER A 80 -8.68 9.02 -15.07
CA SER A 80 -8.74 10.48 -14.90
C SER A 80 -7.92 11.02 -13.71
N ALA A 81 -7.33 10.14 -12.90
CA ALA A 81 -6.64 10.53 -11.68
C ALA A 81 -5.35 11.32 -12.00
N PRO A 82 -5.04 12.40 -11.26
CA PRO A 82 -3.90 13.28 -11.53
C PRO A 82 -2.52 12.70 -11.15
N GLY A 83 -2.50 11.54 -10.48
CA GLY A 83 -1.29 10.89 -9.97
C GLY A 83 -0.99 9.57 -10.67
N VAL A 84 -0.13 8.78 -10.04
CA VAL A 84 0.23 7.44 -10.52
C VAL A 84 -0.82 6.44 -10.06
N VAL A 85 -1.24 5.56 -10.97
CA VAL A 85 -1.99 4.35 -10.62
C VAL A 85 -1.01 3.38 -9.94
N ILE A 86 -1.26 3.07 -8.68
CA ILE A 86 -0.49 2.08 -7.94
C ILE A 86 -1.00 0.70 -8.30
N GLU A 87 -0.11 -0.12 -8.82
CA GLU A 87 -0.36 -1.51 -9.19
C GLU A 87 0.53 -2.38 -8.32
N LYS A 88 -0.07 -3.38 -7.65
CA LYS A 88 0.67 -4.30 -6.79
C LYS A 88 -0.07 -5.63 -6.66
N THR A 89 0.67 -6.69 -6.41
CA THR A 89 0.12 -7.95 -5.95
C THR A 89 0.43 -8.08 -4.45
N ARG A 90 -0.61 -8.22 -3.63
CA ARG A 90 -0.48 -8.46 -2.19
C ARG A 90 -0.52 -9.96 -1.94
N HIS A 91 0.50 -10.47 -1.26
CA HIS A 91 0.61 -11.85 -0.83
C HIS A 91 0.44 -11.94 0.69
N THR A 92 -0.42 -12.83 1.15
CA THR A 92 -0.60 -13.12 2.57
C THR A 92 0.36 -14.22 2.98
N VAL A 93 1.08 -14.01 4.07
CA VAL A 93 2.05 -14.95 4.65
C VAL A 93 1.80 -15.06 6.15
N ASP A 94 1.58 -16.27 6.66
CA ASP A 94 1.39 -16.49 8.10
C ASP A 94 2.72 -16.89 8.75
N HIS A 95 3.19 -16.10 9.72
CA HIS A 95 4.47 -16.33 10.40
C HIS A 95 4.39 -15.95 11.88
N GLY A 96 4.85 -16.82 12.77
CA GLY A 96 4.91 -16.53 14.21
C GLY A 96 3.55 -16.25 14.86
N GLY A 97 2.45 -16.72 14.26
CA GLY A 97 1.09 -16.42 14.72
C GLY A 97 0.55 -15.06 14.28
N PHE A 98 1.29 -14.34 13.42
CA PHE A 98 0.88 -13.09 12.81
C PHE A 98 0.66 -13.29 11.30
N THR A 99 -0.27 -12.51 10.76
CA THR A 99 -0.51 -12.47 9.31
C THR A 99 0.21 -11.26 8.74
N TRP A 100 1.13 -11.55 7.81
CA TRP A 100 1.92 -10.57 7.08
C TRP A 100 1.33 -10.35 5.70
N GLU A 101 1.29 -9.09 5.28
CA GLU A 101 0.90 -8.69 3.93
C GLU A 101 2.14 -8.22 3.18
N VAL A 102 2.58 -9.00 2.20
CA VAL A 102 3.74 -8.68 1.35
C VAL A 102 3.24 -8.11 0.03
N ASP A 103 3.41 -6.81 -0.14
CA ASP A 103 3.07 -6.06 -1.35
C ASP A 103 4.25 -6.05 -2.32
N VAL A 104 4.07 -6.69 -3.48
CA VAL A 104 4.99 -6.59 -4.62
C VAL A 104 4.43 -5.56 -5.58
N PHE A 105 5.10 -4.41 -5.69
CA PHE A 105 4.68 -3.34 -6.57
C PHE A 105 5.12 -3.59 -8.02
N GLU A 106 4.27 -3.14 -8.93
CA GLU A 106 4.39 -3.28 -10.37
C GLU A 106 4.40 -1.88 -11.04
N GLY A 107 4.45 -1.85 -12.37
CA GLY A 107 4.41 -0.61 -13.14
C GLY A 107 5.54 0.35 -12.74
N LYS A 108 5.17 1.57 -12.34
CA LYS A 108 6.14 2.62 -11.95
C LYS A 108 7.01 2.22 -10.75
N TYR A 109 6.50 1.38 -9.86
CA TYR A 109 7.18 0.97 -8.64
C TYR A 109 7.70 -0.48 -8.72
N HIS A 110 7.87 -1.00 -9.94
CA HIS A 110 8.42 -2.32 -10.15
C HIS A 110 9.73 -2.52 -9.39
N GLY A 111 9.79 -3.59 -8.59
CA GLY A 111 10.93 -3.94 -7.74
C GLY A 111 10.80 -3.50 -6.28
N LEU A 112 9.83 -2.63 -5.95
CA LEU A 112 9.55 -2.27 -4.57
C LEU A 112 8.75 -3.41 -3.95
N VAL A 113 9.25 -3.94 -2.84
CA VAL A 113 8.55 -4.96 -2.06
C VAL A 113 8.49 -4.52 -0.61
N VAL A 114 7.28 -4.41 -0.10
CA VAL A 114 6.99 -3.94 1.26
C VAL A 114 6.22 -5.02 1.98
N ALA A 115 6.55 -5.26 3.24
CA ALA A 115 5.80 -6.15 4.11
C ALA A 115 5.20 -5.37 5.28
N GLU A 116 3.93 -5.61 5.55
CA GLU A 116 3.17 -5.00 6.62
C GLU A 116 2.64 -6.10 7.55
N VAL A 117 2.60 -5.82 8.84
CA VAL A 117 1.91 -6.64 9.84
C VAL A 117 1.01 -5.75 10.68
N GLU A 118 -0.26 -6.12 10.76
CA GLU A 118 -1.22 -5.48 11.65
C GLU A 118 -1.18 -6.14 13.03
N MET A 119 -1.19 -5.32 14.08
CA MET A 119 -1.08 -5.74 15.46
C MET A 119 -2.23 -5.17 16.28
N ASN A 120 -2.74 -5.97 17.22
CA ASN A 120 -3.80 -5.56 18.13
C ASN A 120 -3.29 -4.76 19.34
N ASP A 121 -1.98 -4.73 19.56
CA ASP A 121 -1.31 -4.07 20.70
C ASP A 121 0.00 -3.41 20.23
N GLU A 122 0.30 -2.22 20.74
CA GLU A 122 1.53 -1.47 20.46
C GLU A 122 2.76 -2.11 21.10
N ASN A 123 2.54 -2.94 22.12
CA ASN A 123 3.59 -3.70 22.81
C ASN A 123 3.74 -5.12 22.23
N ALA A 124 2.99 -5.46 21.18
CA ALA A 124 3.19 -6.73 20.49
C ALA A 124 4.59 -6.76 19.87
N ASP A 125 5.32 -7.86 20.10
CA ASP A 125 6.64 -8.11 19.54
C ASP A 125 6.55 -9.34 18.63
N PRO A 126 6.10 -9.18 17.38
CA PRO A 126 5.99 -10.30 16.45
C PRO A 126 7.38 -10.83 16.11
N ASP A 127 7.51 -12.16 16.08
CA ASP A 127 8.71 -12.80 15.55
C ASP A 127 8.93 -12.34 14.10
N LEU A 128 10.04 -11.63 13.88
CA LEU A 128 10.36 -11.04 12.58
C LEU A 128 10.89 -12.11 11.61
N PRO A 129 10.22 -12.35 10.47
CA PRO A 129 10.74 -13.24 9.44
C PRO A 129 12.12 -12.83 8.94
N SER A 130 12.98 -13.81 8.61
CA SER A 130 14.36 -13.56 8.18
C SER A 130 14.50 -12.83 6.84
N TRP A 131 13.44 -12.82 6.04
CA TRP A 131 13.39 -12.14 4.73
C TRP A 131 13.07 -10.64 4.84
N LEU A 132 12.76 -10.13 6.04
CA LEU A 132 12.59 -8.70 6.27
C LEU A 132 13.92 -7.96 6.21
N GLY A 133 13.84 -6.74 5.68
CA GLY A 133 14.93 -5.76 5.62
C GLY A 133 14.68 -4.59 6.54
N ARG A 134 14.94 -3.38 6.04
CA ARG A 134 14.83 -2.14 6.82
C ARG A 134 13.39 -1.87 7.25
N GLU A 135 13.18 -1.59 8.54
CA GLU A 135 11.91 -1.08 9.04
C GLU A 135 11.67 0.37 8.55
N VAL A 136 10.48 0.61 7.99
CA VAL A 136 10.03 1.89 7.44
C VAL A 136 8.69 2.33 8.04
N THR A 137 8.34 1.81 9.22
CA THR A 137 7.16 2.19 9.99
C THR A 137 7.11 3.71 10.19
N GLY A 138 5.97 4.34 9.87
CA GLY A 138 5.76 5.79 10.01
C GLY A 138 6.45 6.64 8.93
N ASP A 139 7.23 6.05 8.02
CA ASP A 139 7.83 6.78 6.91
C ASP A 139 6.79 7.04 5.81
N LYS A 140 6.35 8.30 5.72
CA LYS A 140 5.33 8.74 4.77
C LYS A 140 5.69 8.42 3.32
N ARG A 141 6.98 8.27 2.98
CA ARG A 141 7.45 7.94 1.62
C ARG A 141 6.88 6.61 1.12
N PHE A 142 6.64 5.66 2.02
CA PHE A 142 6.09 4.33 1.71
C PHE A 142 4.57 4.26 1.93
N SER A 143 3.89 5.40 2.09
CA SER A 143 2.44 5.43 2.13
C SER A 143 1.86 5.36 0.71
N ASN A 144 0.73 4.67 0.54
CA ASN A 144 0.06 4.60 -0.77
C ASN A 144 -0.29 5.98 -1.33
N GLN A 145 -0.61 6.95 -0.45
CA GLN A 145 -0.92 8.32 -0.87
C GLN A 145 0.32 9.00 -1.46
N SER A 146 1.47 8.91 -0.78
CA SER A 146 2.72 9.50 -1.26
C SER A 146 3.22 8.82 -2.52
N LEU A 147 3.17 7.48 -2.59
CA LEU A 147 3.52 6.75 -3.82
C LEU A 147 2.63 7.17 -5.00
N ALA A 148 1.35 7.44 -4.77
CA ALA A 148 0.45 7.85 -5.86
C ALA A 148 0.61 9.32 -6.26
N MET A 149 0.80 10.21 -5.28
CA MET A 149 0.62 11.66 -5.47
C MET A 149 1.92 12.45 -5.47
N ASP A 150 2.94 11.98 -4.76
CA ASP A 150 4.21 12.66 -4.78
C ASP A 150 4.84 12.38 -6.14
N CYS A 151 5.04 13.46 -6.91
CA CYS A 151 5.92 13.41 -8.06
C CYS A 151 7.34 13.22 -7.53
N TRP A 152 7.73 11.98 -7.27
CA TRP A 152 9.14 11.63 -7.11
C TRP A 152 9.74 11.87 -8.49
N ASN A 153 10.27 13.10 -8.63
CA ASN A 153 10.74 13.83 -9.81
C ASN A 153 10.44 13.23 -11.19
N MET A 154 10.02 14.10 -12.11
CA MET A 154 9.86 13.84 -13.55
C MET A 154 11.13 13.33 -14.29
N ASP A 155 12.16 12.89 -13.56
CA ASP A 155 13.45 12.44 -14.05
C ASP A 155 13.84 11.09 -13.42
N CYS A 156 13.07 10.02 -13.63
CA CYS A 156 13.59 8.65 -13.53
C CYS A 156 13.78 8.14 -14.97
N PRO A 157 15.00 8.29 -15.56
CA PRO A 157 15.17 8.06 -16.99
C PRO A 157 15.01 6.60 -17.41
N ASN A 158 14.98 5.64 -16.48
CA ASN A 158 15.07 4.20 -16.81
C ASN A 158 14.29 3.27 -15.87
N GLY A 159 13.14 3.68 -15.30
CA GLY A 159 12.31 2.75 -14.53
C GLY A 159 12.94 2.18 -13.25
N ASP A 160 14.10 2.70 -12.83
CA ASP A 160 14.74 2.34 -11.57
C ASP A 160 14.02 3.02 -10.40
N LEU A 161 13.89 2.29 -9.29
CA LEU A 161 13.33 2.85 -8.07
C LEU A 161 14.24 3.95 -7.53
N PRO A 162 13.68 5.08 -7.08
CA PRO A 162 14.44 6.10 -6.35
C PRO A 162 15.24 5.50 -5.19
N ASP A 163 16.48 5.96 -4.97
CA ASP A 163 17.38 5.46 -3.90
C ASP A 163 16.69 5.39 -2.52
N ALA A 164 15.78 6.33 -2.24
CA ALA A 164 15.03 6.37 -0.99
C ALA A 164 14.05 5.19 -0.78
N LEU A 165 13.67 4.47 -1.86
CA LEU A 165 12.79 3.28 -1.82
C LEU A 165 13.55 1.95 -1.84
N GLN A 166 14.87 1.99 -1.92
CA GLN A 166 15.70 0.79 -1.91
C GLN A 166 16.11 0.42 -0.47
N ASN A 167 16.47 -0.87 -0.26
CA ASN A 167 17.02 -1.37 1.01
C ASN A 167 18.32 -0.65 1.37
#